data_AF-A0A7V5M866-F1
#
_entry.id   AF-A0A7V5M866-F1
#
_cell.length_a   1.000
_cell.length_b   1.000
_cell.length_c   1.000
_cell.angle_alpha   90.00
_cell.angle_beta   90.00
_cell.angle_gamma   90.00
#
_symmetry.space_group_name_H-M   'P 1'
#
loop_
_entity.id
_entity.type
_entity.pdbx_description
1 polymer ?
#
loop_
_entity_poly.entity_id
_entity_poly.type
_entity_poly.pdbx_seq_one_letter_code
_entity_poly.pdbx_strand_id
1 'polypeptide(L)'
;MVSMKEAKTGQEMLDSWQELVGEGDIEDIKQVFQVYAEKMPDILKNFTQKPLVESLERGVLDPKTRELVLVGMLAAMQCGPGLVFHIQGAIKEGATEQEIMEVIYLSCYEHCKVQAAALGQSVAEGLRRAAKMKK
;
A
#
# COMPACT_ATOMS: atom_id res chain seq x y z
N MET A 1 -13.10 -21.75 6.96
CA MET A 1 -12.39 -20.84 6.05
C MET A 1 -10.92 -20.85 6.45
N VAL A 2 -9.98 -20.77 5.51
CA VAL A 2 -8.54 -20.95 5.79
C VAL A 2 -7.96 -19.59 6.19
N SER A 3 -7.37 -19.47 7.38
CA SER A 3 -6.74 -18.22 7.79
C SER A 3 -5.44 -17.95 7.00
N MET A 4 -5.00 -16.69 6.95
CA MET A 4 -3.76 -16.31 6.27
C MET A 4 -2.56 -17.15 6.72
N LYS A 5 -2.50 -17.53 8.00
CA LYS A 5 -1.40 -18.33 8.56
C LYS A 5 -1.47 -19.82 8.19
N GLU A 6 -2.64 -20.30 7.77
CA GLU A 6 -2.89 -21.71 7.45
C GLU A 6 -2.89 -21.98 5.95
N ALA A 7 -2.88 -20.94 5.11
CA ALA A 7 -2.86 -21.05 3.66
C ALA A 7 -1.57 -21.73 3.16
N LYS A 8 -1.73 -22.70 2.27
CA LYS A 8 -0.65 -23.51 1.67
C LYS A 8 -0.50 -23.26 0.17
N THR A 9 -1.51 -22.68 -0.46
CA THR A 9 -1.56 -22.34 -1.88
C THR A 9 -1.82 -20.85 -2.09
N GLY A 10 -1.48 -20.35 -3.28
CA GLY A 10 -1.81 -18.97 -3.66
C GLY A 10 -3.32 -18.70 -3.63
N GLN A 11 -4.14 -19.68 -4.04
CA GLN A 11 -5.61 -19.54 -4.02
C GLN A 11 -6.14 -19.42 -2.58
N GLU A 12 -5.71 -20.29 -1.66
CA GLU A 12 -6.08 -20.18 -0.24
C GLU A 12 -5.65 -18.84 0.37
N MET A 13 -4.54 -18.27 -0.10
CA MET A 13 -4.12 -16.94 0.34
C MET A 13 -5.06 -15.84 -0.13
N LEU A 14 -5.42 -15.84 -1.42
CA LEU A 14 -6.39 -14.87 -1.95
C LEU A 14 -7.74 -14.98 -1.25
N ASP A 15 -8.17 -16.20 -0.95
CA ASP A 15 -9.40 -16.43 -0.21
C ASP A 15 -9.37 -15.77 1.17
N SER A 16 -8.26 -15.91 1.90
CA SER A 16 -8.09 -15.29 3.21
C SER A 16 -8.02 -13.76 3.18
N TRP A 17 -7.54 -13.16 2.08
CA TRP A 17 -7.42 -11.69 1.97
C TRP A 17 -8.77 -11.01 1.69
N GLN A 18 -9.66 -11.66 0.94
CA GLN A 18 -11.00 -11.11 0.67
C GLN A 18 -11.79 -10.82 1.94
N GLU A 19 -11.67 -11.71 2.92
CA GLU A 19 -12.34 -11.56 4.21
C GLU A 19 -11.92 -10.28 4.93
N LEU A 20 -10.66 -9.87 4.74
CA LEU A 20 -10.09 -8.69 5.38
C LEU A 20 -10.52 -7.41 4.66
N VAL A 21 -10.60 -7.42 3.33
CA VAL A 21 -10.98 -6.22 2.55
C VAL A 21 -12.49 -6.05 2.38
N GLY A 22 -13.30 -7.07 2.67
CA GLY A 22 -14.77 -7.01 2.56
C GLY A 22 -15.29 -7.19 1.12
N GLU A 23 -16.57 -6.92 0.90
CA GLU A 23 -17.21 -7.02 -0.42
C GLU A 23 -17.45 -5.63 -1.04
N GLY A 24 -16.97 -5.40 -2.27
CA GLY A 24 -17.54 -4.43 -3.21
C GLY A 24 -17.28 -2.93 -3.02
N ASP A 25 -16.73 -2.47 -1.89
CA ASP A 25 -16.57 -1.02 -1.62
C ASP A 25 -15.24 -0.42 -2.12
N ILE A 26 -14.23 -1.25 -2.39
CA ILE A 26 -12.87 -0.87 -2.85
C ILE A 26 -12.44 -1.87 -3.93
N GLU A 27 -11.47 -1.52 -4.79
CA GLU A 27 -10.91 -2.44 -5.81
C GLU A 27 -10.65 -3.84 -5.23
N ASP A 28 -11.18 -4.85 -5.91
CA ASP A 28 -11.18 -6.22 -5.41
C ASP A 28 -9.76 -6.83 -5.54
N ILE A 29 -9.07 -6.96 -4.41
CA ILE A 29 -7.71 -7.53 -4.38
C ILE A 29 -7.67 -8.98 -4.88
N LYS A 30 -8.77 -9.74 -4.73
CA LYS A 30 -8.86 -11.07 -5.35
C LYS A 30 -8.77 -10.94 -6.86
N GLN A 31 -9.53 -10.04 -7.48
CA GLN A 31 -9.48 -9.85 -8.94
C GLN A 31 -8.07 -9.50 -9.43
N VAL A 32 -7.34 -8.66 -8.69
CA VAL A 32 -5.98 -8.24 -9.07
C VAL A 32 -5.02 -9.44 -9.17
N PHE A 33 -5.11 -10.39 -8.24
CA PHE A 33 -4.18 -11.53 -8.20
C PHE A 33 -4.74 -12.84 -8.78
N GLN A 34 -6.04 -12.89 -9.09
CA GLN A 34 -6.73 -14.08 -9.62
C GLN A 34 -6.05 -14.63 -10.88
N VAL A 35 -5.55 -13.75 -11.75
CA VAL A 35 -4.80 -14.15 -12.95
C VAL A 35 -3.57 -15.00 -12.63
N TYR A 36 -2.87 -14.71 -11.53
CA TYR A 36 -1.73 -15.51 -11.10
C TYR A 36 -2.16 -16.83 -10.49
N ALA A 37 -3.25 -16.84 -9.70
CA ALA A 37 -3.80 -18.08 -9.18
C ALA A 37 -4.21 -19.06 -10.31
N GLU A 38 -4.78 -18.54 -11.40
CA GLU A 38 -5.24 -19.35 -12.53
C GLU A 38 -4.15 -19.72 -13.52
N LYS A 39 -3.32 -18.76 -13.92
CA LYS A 39 -2.39 -18.93 -15.05
C LYS A 39 -1.00 -19.35 -14.62
N MET A 40 -0.55 -18.92 -13.44
CA MET A 40 0.82 -19.14 -12.95
C MET A 40 0.83 -19.29 -11.41
N PRO A 41 0.16 -20.31 -10.85
CA PRO A 41 -0.08 -20.43 -9.41
C PRO A 41 1.19 -20.46 -8.56
N ASP A 42 2.31 -20.92 -9.13
CA ASP A 42 3.60 -20.93 -8.44
C ASP A 42 4.13 -19.52 -8.17
N ILE A 43 3.87 -18.53 -9.05
CA ILE A 43 4.27 -17.13 -8.82
C ILE A 43 3.56 -16.61 -7.58
N LEU A 44 2.24 -16.79 -7.51
CA LEU A 44 1.45 -16.32 -6.38
C LEU A 44 1.86 -17.04 -5.11
N LYS A 45 1.99 -18.37 -5.14
CA LYS A 45 2.46 -19.17 -4.01
C LYS A 45 3.81 -18.67 -3.49
N ASN A 46 4.78 -18.41 -4.35
CA ASN A 46 6.11 -17.94 -3.93
C ASN A 46 6.08 -16.51 -3.38
N PHE A 47 5.21 -15.65 -3.92
CA PHE A 47 5.01 -14.29 -3.43
C PHE A 47 4.36 -14.26 -2.04
N THR A 48 3.44 -15.17 -1.78
CA THR A 48 2.64 -15.23 -0.54
C THR A 48 3.25 -16.15 0.53
N GLN A 49 4.46 -16.63 0.29
CA GLN A 49 5.18 -17.56 1.17
C GLN A 49 5.99 -16.82 2.24
N LYS A 50 7.09 -17.45 2.69
CA LYS A 50 7.99 -16.94 3.72
C LYS A 50 8.37 -15.45 3.58
N PRO A 51 8.64 -14.89 2.38
CA PRO A 51 8.97 -13.46 2.28
C PRO A 51 7.86 -12.52 2.76
N LEU A 52 6.59 -12.82 2.45
CA LEU A 52 5.45 -12.07 2.93
C LEU A 52 5.36 -12.13 4.46
N VAL A 53 5.41 -13.35 5.02
CA VAL A 53 5.31 -13.56 6.47
C VAL A 53 6.48 -12.89 7.20
N GLU A 54 7.71 -13.05 6.70
CA GLU A 54 8.89 -12.38 7.24
C GLU A 54 8.76 -10.85 7.18
N SER A 55 8.20 -10.29 6.10
CA SER A 55 8.01 -8.83 6.01
C SER A 55 7.10 -8.29 7.12
N LEU A 56 6.12 -9.08 7.55
CA LEU A 56 5.17 -8.75 8.62
C LEU A 56 5.68 -9.08 10.03
N GLU A 57 6.52 -10.10 10.19
CA GLU A 57 6.88 -10.64 11.53
C GLU A 57 8.34 -10.33 11.95
N ARG A 58 9.13 -9.63 11.15
CA ARG A 58 10.51 -9.23 11.54
C ARG A 58 10.52 -8.44 12.85
N GLY A 59 11.43 -8.74 13.77
CA GLY A 59 11.43 -8.15 15.12
C GLY A 59 12.13 -6.79 15.31
N VAL A 60 12.58 -6.11 14.24
CA VAL A 60 13.34 -4.84 14.37
C VAL A 60 12.42 -3.64 14.68
N LEU A 61 11.22 -3.63 14.12
CA LEU A 61 10.16 -2.68 14.47
C LEU A 61 9.08 -3.44 15.22
N ASP A 62 8.48 -2.81 16.23
CA ASP A 62 7.29 -3.32 16.87
C ASP A 62 6.13 -3.43 15.85
N PRO A 63 5.14 -4.31 16.09
CA PRO A 63 4.06 -4.57 15.14
C PRO A 63 3.27 -3.30 14.76
N LYS A 64 2.95 -2.44 15.72
CA LYS A 64 2.21 -1.20 15.48
C LYS A 64 2.98 -0.27 14.53
N THR A 65 4.26 -0.03 14.83
CA THR A 65 5.12 0.80 13.99
C THR A 65 5.26 0.23 12.58
N ARG A 66 5.38 -1.09 12.44
CA ARG A 66 5.47 -1.74 11.13
C ARG A 66 4.23 -1.51 10.29
N GLU A 67 3.05 -1.71 10.87
CA GLU A 67 1.78 -1.50 10.15
C GLU A 67 1.61 -0.03 9.73
N LEU A 68 1.95 0.92 10.61
CA LEU A 68 1.93 2.35 10.27
C LEU A 68 2.89 2.70 9.12
N VAL A 69 4.07 2.08 9.04
CA VAL A 69 4.98 2.26 7.89
C VAL A 69 4.32 1.75 6.59
N LEU A 70 3.67 0.59 6.64
CA LEU A 70 3.01 0.00 5.47
C LEU A 70 1.81 0.85 5.02
N VAL A 71 1.01 1.37 5.95
CA VAL A 71 -0.04 2.37 5.69
C VAL A 71 0.53 3.58 4.92
N GLY A 72 1.63 4.17 5.41
CA GLY A 72 2.26 5.32 4.76
C GLY A 72 2.76 5.03 3.35
N MET A 73 3.36 3.85 3.13
CA MET A 73 3.81 3.41 1.80
C MET A 73 2.64 3.22 0.82
N LEU A 74 1.57 2.55 1.26
CA LEU A 74 0.41 2.27 0.42
C LEU A 74 -0.39 3.54 0.08
N ALA A 75 -0.45 4.49 1.02
CA ALA A 75 -0.98 5.82 0.75
C ALA A 75 -0.16 6.55 -0.34
N ALA A 76 1.18 6.50 -0.27
CA ALA A 76 2.05 7.11 -1.29
C ALA A 76 1.92 6.44 -2.66
N MET A 77 1.65 5.14 -2.70
CA MET A 77 1.44 4.35 -3.92
C MET A 77 0.00 4.41 -4.44
N GLN A 78 -0.92 5.07 -3.72
CA GLN A 78 -2.35 5.15 -4.04
C GLN A 78 -3.01 3.76 -4.15
N CYS A 79 -2.59 2.81 -3.29
CA CYS A 79 -3.12 1.45 -3.28
C CYS A 79 -4.22 1.30 -2.22
N GLY A 80 -5.47 1.56 -2.60
CA GLY A 80 -6.63 1.46 -1.72
C GLY A 80 -6.82 0.07 -1.07
N PRO A 81 -6.80 -1.04 -1.82
CA PRO A 81 -7.07 -2.36 -1.25
C PRO A 81 -6.04 -2.79 -0.19
N GLY A 82 -4.74 -2.56 -0.48
CA GLY A 82 -3.68 -2.84 0.48
C GLY A 82 -3.76 -1.94 1.72
N LEU A 83 -4.13 -0.67 1.53
CA LEU A 83 -4.25 0.30 2.63
C LEU A 83 -5.27 -0.16 3.68
N VAL A 84 -6.39 -0.75 3.26
CA VAL A 84 -7.43 -1.30 4.16
C VAL A 84 -6.85 -2.38 5.07
N PHE A 85 -6.12 -3.34 4.48
CA PHE A 85 -5.52 -4.46 5.22
C PHE A 85 -4.58 -3.95 6.32
N HIS A 86 -3.70 -3.00 5.99
CA HIS A 86 -2.71 -2.49 6.94
C HIS A 86 -3.30 -1.52 7.97
N ILE A 87 -4.41 -0.83 7.65
CA ILE A 87 -5.17 -0.07 8.65
C ILE A 87 -5.78 -1.02 9.70
N GLN A 88 -6.39 -2.13 9.28
CA GLN A 88 -6.93 -3.12 10.22
C GLN A 88 -5.83 -3.77 11.06
N GLY A 89 -4.68 -4.08 10.45
CA GLY A 89 -3.48 -4.54 11.13
C GLY A 89 -3.01 -3.54 12.19
N ALA A 90 -2.87 -2.26 11.83
CA ALA A 90 -2.45 -1.21 12.75
C ALA A 90 -3.39 -1.08 13.96
N ILE A 91 -4.71 -1.04 13.73
CA ILE A 91 -5.71 -0.97 14.81
C ILE A 91 -5.61 -2.18 15.74
N LYS A 92 -5.44 -3.39 15.18
CA LYS A 92 -5.28 -4.62 15.96
C LYS A 92 -4.05 -4.57 16.87
N GLU A 93 -2.97 -3.95 16.42
CA GLU A 93 -1.73 -3.77 17.20
C GLU A 93 -1.77 -2.51 18.11
N GLY A 94 -2.93 -1.84 18.20
CA GLY A 94 -3.17 -0.75 19.14
C GLY A 94 -2.87 0.65 18.60
N ALA A 95 -2.80 0.84 17.27
CA ALA A 95 -2.82 2.17 16.69
C ALA A 95 -4.17 2.86 16.89
N THR A 96 -4.13 4.16 17.03
CA THR A 96 -5.30 5.04 17.08
C THR A 96 -5.65 5.54 15.68
N GLU A 97 -6.91 5.95 15.49
CA GLU A 97 -7.34 6.62 14.26
C GLU A 97 -6.52 7.90 14.00
N GLN A 98 -6.13 8.63 15.05
CA GLN A 98 -5.29 9.82 14.90
C GLN A 98 -3.89 9.49 14.37
N GLU A 99 -3.24 8.41 14.86
CA GLU A 99 -1.95 7.97 14.35
C GLU A 99 -2.04 7.60 12.86
N ILE A 100 -3.12 6.93 12.45
CA ILE A 100 -3.35 6.55 11.05
C ILE A 100 -3.54 7.78 10.16
N MET A 101 -4.40 8.72 10.59
CA MET A 101 -4.63 9.97 9.86
C MET A 101 -3.37 10.83 9.75
N GLU A 102 -2.54 10.88 10.79
CA GLU A 102 -1.25 11.58 10.79
C GLU A 102 -0.29 10.98 9.76
N VAL A 103 -0.16 9.65 9.72
CA VAL A 103 0.67 8.95 8.72
C VAL A 103 0.20 9.22 7.29
N ILE A 104 -1.12 9.19 7.04
CA ILE A 104 -1.69 9.52 5.74
C ILE A 104 -1.37 10.97 5.35
N TYR A 105 -1.54 11.91 6.28
CA TYR A 105 -1.20 13.32 6.06
C TYR A 105 0.27 13.50 5.67
N LEU A 106 1.19 12.92 6.44
CA LEU A 106 2.63 13.00 6.17
C LEU A 106 2.99 12.41 4.80
N SER A 107 2.38 11.26 4.46
CA SER A 107 2.59 10.60 3.18
C SER A 107 2.14 11.47 2.01
N CYS A 108 0.92 12.01 2.07
CA CYS A 108 0.38 12.90 1.05
C CYS A 108 1.19 14.22 0.94
N TYR A 109 1.55 14.82 2.07
CA TYR A 109 2.30 16.06 2.10
C TYR A 109 3.66 15.92 1.44
N GLU A 110 4.44 14.89 1.81
CA GLU A 110 5.76 14.65 1.24
C GLU A 110 5.68 14.32 -0.25
N HIS A 111 4.71 13.51 -0.67
CA HIS A 111 4.48 13.20 -2.08
C HIS A 111 4.24 14.47 -2.92
N CYS A 112 3.31 15.33 -2.47
CA CYS A 112 3.01 16.59 -3.16
C CYS A 112 4.18 17.57 -3.14
N LYS A 113 4.90 17.68 -2.02
CA LYS A 113 6.04 18.58 -1.87
C LYS A 113 7.17 18.22 -2.84
N VAL A 114 7.52 16.94 -2.95
CA VAL A 114 8.55 16.47 -3.88
C VAL A 114 8.14 16.74 -5.32
N GLN A 115 6.87 16.53 -5.67
CA GLN A 115 6.36 16.82 -7.01
C GLN A 115 6.45 18.32 -7.35
N ALA A 116 6.07 19.19 -6.42
CA ALA A 116 6.20 20.64 -6.61
C ALA A 116 7.67 21.06 -6.79
N ALA A 117 8.58 20.51 -5.99
CA ALA A 117 10.02 20.78 -6.09
C ALA A 117 10.57 20.34 -7.46
N ALA A 118 10.19 19.16 -7.95
CA ALA A 118 10.63 18.62 -9.24
C ALA A 118 10.18 19.51 -10.42
N LEU A 119 8.99 20.11 -10.33
CA LEU A 119 8.46 20.99 -11.37
C LEU A 119 9.06 22.40 -11.34
N GLY A 120 9.83 22.77 -10.31
CA GLY A 120 10.37 24.12 -10.13
C GLY A 120 11.22 24.61 -11.31
N GLN A 121 12.03 23.74 -11.92
CA GLN A 121 12.84 24.11 -13.08
C GLN A 121 11.99 24.43 -14.32
N SER A 122 10.95 23.63 -14.56
CA SER A 122 10.00 23.85 -15.66
C SER A 122 9.22 25.15 -15.49
N VAL A 123 8.81 25.48 -14.25
CA VAL A 123 8.17 26.76 -13.92
C VAL A 123 9.11 27.92 -14.22
N ALA A 124 10.35 27.85 -13.73
CA ALA A 124 11.35 28.90 -13.96
C ALA A 124 11.60 29.14 -15.46
N GLU A 125 11.73 28.06 -16.23
CA GLU A 125 11.95 28.14 -17.68
C GLU A 125 10.73 28.70 -18.43
N GLY A 126 9.51 28.27 -18.06
CA GLY A 126 8.26 28.76 -18.65
C GLY A 126 8.11 30.27 -18.46
N LEU A 127 8.32 30.76 -17.24
CA LEU A 127 8.29 32.20 -16.92
C LEU A 127 9.34 32.99 -17.72
N ARG A 128 10.56 32.46 -17.82
CA ARG A 128 11.64 33.09 -18.59
C ARG A 128 11.29 33.25 -20.07
N ARG A 129 10.65 32.24 -20.68
CA ARG A 129 10.21 32.30 -22.09
C ARG A 129 9.06 33.29 -22.27
N ALA A 130 8.06 33.25 -21.41
CA ALA A 130 6.91 34.15 -21.47
C ALA A 130 7.31 35.63 -21.42
N ALA A 131 8.32 35.98 -20.60
CA ALA A 131 8.85 37.34 -20.52
C ALA A 131 9.45 37.85 -21.85
N LYS A 132 9.96 36.96 -22.71
CA LYS A 132 10.54 37.33 -24.01
C LYS A 132 9.49 37.53 -25.09
N MET A 133 8.30 36.92 -24.97
CA MET A 133 7.21 37.04 -25.94
C MET A 133 6.44 38.35 -25.83
N LYS A 134 6.57 39.06 -24.71
CA LYS A 134 5.94 40.36 -24.47
C LYS A 134 6.75 41.55 -25.01
N LYS A 135 7.84 41.29 -25.73
CA LYS A 135 8.65 42.28 -26.47
C LYS A 135 8.44 42.09 -27.95
#